data_AF-A0A6F8THU4-F1
#
_entry.id   AF-A0A6F8THU4-F1
#
_cell.length_a   1.000
_cell.length_b   1.000
_cell.length_c   1.000
_cell.angle_alpha   90.00
_cell.angle_beta   90.00
_cell.angle_gamma   90.00
#
_symmetry.space_group_name_H-M   'P 1'
#
loop_
_entity.id
_entity.type
_entity.pdbx_description
1 polymer ?
#
loop_
_entity_poly.entity_id
_entity_poly.type
_entity_poly.pdbx_seq_one_letter_code
_entity_poly.pdbx_strand_id
1 'polypeptide(L)' 'MSSLKILITKLSTAARTALEKSANACVLQQNYEIEIEHLFLELLNQSLENDLKILLKNIKSQPMLWQMI' A
#
# COMPACT_ATOMS: atom_id res chain seq x y z
N MET A 1 2.88 -25.94 -3.04
CA MET A 1 2.33 -24.76 -2.36
C MET A 1 3.07 -23.54 -2.91
N SER A 2 2.38 -22.71 -3.69
CA SER A 2 2.99 -21.63 -4.48
C SER A 2 3.72 -20.61 -3.60
N SER A 3 4.91 -20.18 -4.05
CA SER A 3 5.77 -19.22 -3.35
C SER A 3 5.04 -17.93 -2.94
N LEU A 4 4.01 -17.54 -3.69
CA LEU A 4 3.18 -16.36 -3.39
C LEU A 4 2.46 -16.45 -2.05
N LYS A 5 1.87 -17.59 -1.71
CA LYS A 5 1.16 -17.75 -0.43
C LYS A 5 2.12 -17.56 0.76
N ILE A 6 3.36 -18.03 0.62
CA ILE A 6 4.41 -17.84 1.64
C ILE A 6 4.83 -16.37 1.74
N LEU A 7 4.97 -15.67 0.61
CA LEU A 7 5.29 -14.24 0.63
C LEU A 7 4.19 -13.41 1.31
N ILE A 8 2.91 -13.71 1.04
CA ILE A 8 1.78 -13.03 1.68
C ILE A 8 1.79 -13.23 3.20
N THR A 9 2.15 -14.41 3.70
CA THR A 9 2.23 -14.63 5.16
C THR A 9 3.40 -13.91 5.84
N LYS A 10 4.38 -13.43 5.07
CA LYS A 10 5.50 -12.60 5.57
C LYS A 10 5.17 -11.11 5.64
N LEU A 11 4.09 -10.67 4.99
CA LEU A 11 3.66 -9.28 5.08
C LEU A 11 3.22 -8.93 6.50
N SER A 12 3.52 -7.69 6.91
CA SER A 12 2.97 -7.09 8.12
C SER A 12 1.44 -7.02 8.03
N THR A 13 0.77 -6.88 9.18
CA THR A 13 -0.70 -6.77 9.22
C THR A 13 -1.20 -5.62 8.34
N ALA A 14 -0.55 -4.45 8.39
CA ALA A 14 -0.93 -3.30 7.55
C ALA A 14 -0.80 -3.61 6.05
N ALA A 15 0.33 -4.15 5.61
CA ALA A 15 0.56 -4.48 4.19
C ALA A 15 -0.38 -5.60 3.70
N ARG A 16 -0.63 -6.61 4.53
CA ARG A 16 -1.53 -7.73 4.20
C ARG A 16 -2.97 -7.27 4.02
N THR A 17 -3.49 -6.50 4.97
CA THR A 17 -4.87 -5.97 4.88
C THR A 17 -5.03 -5.04 3.68
N ALA A 18 -4.01 -4.22 3.37
CA ALA A 18 -4.04 -3.38 2.18
C ALA A 18 -4.04 -4.22 0.88
N LEU A 19 -3.23 -5.28 0.82
CA LEU A 19 -3.20 -6.19 -0.33
C LEU A 19 -4.54 -6.91 -0.54
N GLU A 20 -5.17 -7.39 0.54
CA GLU A 20 -6.50 -8.02 0.48
C GLU A 20 -7.58 -7.05 -0.02
N LYS A 21 -7.57 -5.80 0.46
CA LYS A 21 -8.49 -4.77 -0.05
C LYS A 21 -8.22 -4.41 -1.50
N SER A 22 -6.95 -4.34 -1.90
CA SER A 22 -6.55 -4.07 -3.28
C SER A 22 -7.07 -5.16 -4.21
N ALA A 23 -6.94 -6.42 -3.81
CA ALA A 23 -7.50 -7.56 -4.54
C ALA A 23 -9.02 -7.44 -4.72
N ASN A 24 -9.74 -7.11 -3.64
CA ASN A 24 -11.20 -6.91 -3.70
C ASN A 24 -11.58 -5.75 -4.64
N ALA A 25 -10.85 -4.63 -4.59
CA ALA A 25 -11.09 -3.49 -5.46
C ALA A 25 -10.87 -3.83 -6.95
N CYS A 26 -9.78 -4.54 -7.25
CA CYS A 26 -9.43 -5.00 -8.60
C CYS A 26 -10.55 -5.90 -9.16
N VAL A 27 -11.00 -6.90 -8.39
CA VAL A 27 -12.12 -7.78 -8.77
C VAL A 27 -13.40 -6.99 -9.06
N LEU A 28 -13.74 -6.00 -8.23
CA LEU A 28 -14.94 -5.17 -8.43
C LEU A 28 -14.86 -4.29 -9.69
N GLN A 29 -13.66 -3.85 -10.05
CA GLN A 29 -13.41 -3.02 -11.23
C GLN A 29 -13.20 -3.84 -12.51
N GLN A 30 -13.30 -5.18 -12.44
CA GLN A 30 -12.96 -6.09 -13.53
C GLN A 30 -11.50 -5.93 -14.03
N ASN A 31 -10.63 -5.38 -13.18
CA ASN A 31 -9.19 -5.37 -13.38
C ASN A 31 -8.61 -6.59 -12.64
N TYR A 32 -8.00 -7.53 -13.35
CA TYR A 32 -7.56 -8.79 -12.74
C TYR A 32 -6.08 -8.78 -12.31
N GLU A 33 -5.39 -7.66 -12.54
CA GLU A 33 -3.99 -7.49 -12.16
C GLU A 33 -3.86 -6.53 -10.97
N ILE A 34 -3.24 -7.02 -9.89
CA ILE A 34 -2.96 -6.20 -8.71
C ILE A 34 -1.59 -5.57 -8.91
N GLU A 35 -1.58 -4.33 -9.38
CA GLU A 35 -0.35 -3.52 -9.48
C GLU A 35 0.02 -2.84 -8.14
N ILE A 36 1.25 -2.30 -8.06
CA ILE A 36 1.80 -1.73 -6.83
C ILE A 36 1.06 -0.45 -6.38
N GLU A 37 0.49 0.28 -7.33
CA GLU A 37 -0.30 1.48 -7.14
C GLU A 37 -1.56 1.18 -6.32
N HIS A 38 -2.22 0.04 -6.58
CA HIS A 38 -3.40 -0.39 -5.81
C HIS A 38 -3.03 -0.65 -4.35
N LEU A 39 -1.89 -1.32 -4.11
CA LEU A 39 -1.39 -1.58 -2.76
C LEU A 39 -1.10 -0.27 -2.02
N PHE A 40 -0.41 0.67 -2.66
CA PHE A 40 -0.11 1.96 -2.03
C PHE A 40 -1.37 2.80 -1.81
N LEU A 41 -2.32 2.78 -2.74
CA LEU A 41 -3.60 3.46 -2.57
C LEU A 41 -4.36 2.93 -1.34
N GLU A 42 -4.44 1.61 -1.18
CA GLU A 42 -5.08 1.02 0.00
C GLU A 42 -4.31 1.27 1.30
N LEU A 43 -2.97 1.29 1.28
CA LEU A 43 -2.17 1.72 2.44
C LEU A 43 -2.48 3.17 2.83
N LEU A 44 -2.67 4.08 1.86
CA LEU A 44 -3.07 5.46 2.13
C LEU A 44 -4.49 5.57 2.68
N ASN A 45 -5.39 4.67 2.30
CA ASN A 45 -6.80 4.65 2.73
C ASN A 45 -7.02 4.01 4.12
N GLN A 46 -6.02 3.35 4.71
CA GLN A 46 -6.15 2.76 6.05
C GLN A 46 -6.46 3.80 7.12
N SER A 47 -7.33 3.50 8.09
CA SER A 47 -7.61 4.43 9.19
C SER A 47 -6.45 4.56 10.17
N LEU A 48 -5.71 3.46 10.40
CA LEU A 48 -4.54 3.44 11.26
C LEU A 48 -3.32 4.03 10.54
N GLU A 49 -2.42 4.63 11.32
CA GLU A 49 -1.12 5.06 10.83
C GLU A 49 -0.28 3.86 10.40
N ASN A 50 0.42 4.01 9.28
CA ASN A 50 1.42 3.07 8.78
C ASN A 50 2.65 3.85 8.32
N ASP A 51 3.73 3.12 8.04
CA ASP A 51 5.03 3.72 7.71
C ASP A 51 4.94 4.68 6.52
N LEU A 52 4.10 4.37 5.51
CA LEU A 52 3.88 5.24 4.35
C LEU A 52 3.26 6.59 4.76
N LYS A 53 2.25 6.57 5.63
CA LYS A 53 1.62 7.80 6.15
C LYS A 53 2.58 8.64 6.99
N ILE A 54 3.35 7.97 7.85
CA ILE A 54 4.36 8.63 8.71
C ILE A 54 5.42 9.28 7.83
N LEU A 55 5.94 8.55 6.84
CA LEU A 55 6.93 9.05 5.89
C LEU A 55 6.40 10.27 5.13
N LEU A 56 5.19 10.21 4.58
CA LEU A 56 4.58 11.32 3.85
C LEU A 56 4.35 12.56 4.73
N LYS A 57 3.98 12.39 6.01
CA LYS A 57 3.87 13.51 6.95
C LYS A 57 5.22 14.16 7.20
N ASN A 58 6.26 13.36 7.41
CA ASN A 58 7.62 13.86 7.64
C ASN A 58 8.18 14.58 6.41
N ILE A 59 7.97 14.03 5.22
CA ILE A 59 8.37 14.65 3.95
C ILE A 59 7.62 15.96 3.70
N LYS A 60 6.32 16.04 3.99
CA LYS A 60 5.57 17.31 3.90
C LYS A 60 6.07 18.36 4.90
N SER A 61 6.59 17.92 6.05
CA SER A 61 7.12 18.80 7.09
C SER A 61 8.54 19.28 6.79
N GLN A 62 9.20 18.74 5.75
CA GLN A 62 10.49 19.21 5.24
C GLN A 62 10.31 19.92 3.88
N PRO A 63 10.04 21.24 3.88
CA PRO A 63 9.73 21.99 2.67
C PRO A 63 10.87 22.06 1.62
N MET A 64 12.11 21.68 1.97
CA MET A 64 13.26 21.80 1.06
C MET A 64 13.39 20.68 0.01
N LEU A 65 12.80 19.50 0.21
CA LEU A 65 12.98 18.37 -0.73
C LEU A 65 12.09 18.46 -1.98
N TRP A 66 10.96 19.18 -1.93
CA TRP A 66 10.03 19.32 -3.06
C TRP A 66 10.40 20.41 -4.07
N GLN A 67 11.42 21.23 -3.78
CA GLN A 67 11.87 22.28 -4.71
C GLN A 67 12.92 21.79 -5.73
N MET A 68 13.37 20.53 -5.61
CA MET A 68 14.45 19.97 -6.45
C MET A 68 13.98 18.90 -7.45
N ILE A 69 12.67 18.68 -7.58
CA ILE A 69 12.02 17.88 -8.63
C ILE A 69 11.02 18.78 -9.34
#